data_AF-A0A6F9ZZB7-F1
#
_entry.id   AF-A0A6F9ZZB7-F1
#
_cell.length_a   1.000
_cell.length_b   1.000
_cell.length_c   1.000
_cell.angle_alpha   90.00
_cell.angle_beta   90.00
_cell.angle_gamma   90.00
#
_symmetry.space_group_name_H-M   'P 1'
#
loop_
_entity.id
_entity.type
_entity.pdbx_description
1 polymer ?
#
loop_
_entity_poly.entity_id
_entity_poly.type
_entity_poly.pdbx_seq_one_letter_code
_entity_poly.pdbx_strand_id
1 'polypeptide(L)'
;MTHAISRAAAVLSGAAALAIALPAFAKPTIGSVTPVTASAGVAVTLSASVQSAAPIQSCNLYVDLEDVGAMTVAGGVASRSYIFPYGGSRIAFVFCRDTGGGIAAGPNTAIWVTGPLQNQPPLSQPTPEPEPEPAPEPVPAVRRLIKLACAEGAAVDDPCRAVYYVGRDGKRHAFPNSRVFFTWYENFDAVQEVTLTELASYMLGGNVTYRPGSRMVKFTTLNKVYAIERDGTLRWVKTEDVARALYGDDWNTKIDDIADVFYTDYTFGPDIDLASEYNVTNQLDSNLTID
;
A
#
# COMPACT_ATOMS: atom_id res chain seq x y z
N MET A 1 74.94 9.97 31.05
CA MET A 1 74.16 11.18 30.71
C MET A 1 72.70 10.90 31.01
N THR A 2 72.21 11.62 32.00
CA THR A 2 70.92 11.52 32.69
C THR A 2 69.83 12.12 31.82
N HIS A 3 68.77 11.40 31.45
CA HIS A 3 67.58 12.02 30.88
C HIS A 3 66.30 11.58 31.58
N ALA A 4 65.53 12.61 31.92
CA ALA A 4 64.45 12.69 32.88
C ALA A 4 63.19 11.93 32.45
N ILE A 5 62.51 11.36 33.45
CA ILE A 5 61.16 10.82 33.36
C ILE A 5 60.18 12.01 33.36
N SER A 6 59.52 12.25 32.23
CA SER A 6 58.42 13.21 32.12
C SER A 6 57.11 12.54 32.49
N ARG A 7 56.50 12.98 33.59
CA ARG A 7 55.15 12.57 34.02
C ARG A 7 54.12 13.50 33.37
N ALA A 8 53.44 13.01 32.34
CA ALA A 8 52.23 13.65 31.81
C ALA A 8 51.03 13.28 32.69
N ALA A 9 50.48 14.25 33.41
CA ALA A 9 49.22 14.09 34.13
C ALA A 9 48.06 14.33 33.15
N ALA A 10 47.35 13.28 32.78
CA ALA A 10 46.12 13.37 32.01
C ALA A 10 44.97 13.79 32.95
N VAL A 11 44.46 15.01 32.78
CA VAL A 11 43.24 15.47 33.45
C VAL A 11 42.04 14.90 32.70
N LEU A 12 41.45 13.82 33.21
CA LEU A 12 40.16 13.33 32.72
C LEU A 12 39.06 14.30 33.17
N SER A 13 38.60 15.15 32.26
CA SER A 13 37.33 15.87 32.43
C SER A 13 36.17 14.90 32.15
N GLY A 14 35.66 14.27 33.21
CA GLY A 14 34.44 13.48 33.14
C GLY A 14 33.22 14.38 33.05
N ALA A 15 32.71 14.61 31.84
CA ALA A 15 31.36 15.14 31.65
C ALA A 15 30.36 14.01 31.96
N ALA A 16 29.86 13.96 33.20
CA ALA A 16 28.73 13.12 33.54
C ALA A 16 27.48 13.70 32.85
N ALA A 17 27.16 13.18 31.66
CA ALA A 17 25.86 13.41 31.06
C ALA A 17 24.80 12.79 31.97
N LEU A 18 24.06 13.64 32.68
CA LEU A 18 22.87 13.22 33.41
C LEU A 18 21.81 12.85 32.37
N ALA A 19 21.81 11.59 31.93
CA ALA A 19 20.72 11.06 31.14
C ALA A 19 19.50 10.99 32.05
N ILE A 20 18.65 12.01 32.00
CA ILE A 20 17.29 11.91 32.54
C ILE A 20 16.59 10.92 31.63
N ALA A 21 16.58 9.65 32.04
CA ALA A 21 15.66 8.68 31.48
C ALA A 21 14.26 9.22 31.75
N LEU A 22 13.63 9.80 30.72
CA LEU A 22 12.18 10.05 30.75
C LEU A 22 11.55 8.71 31.15
N PRO A 23 10.65 8.67 32.15
CA PRO A 23 10.01 7.42 32.50
C PRO A 23 9.33 6.92 31.23
N ALA A 24 9.83 5.80 30.69
CA ALA A 24 9.12 5.09 29.65
C ALA A 24 7.70 4.90 30.18
N PHE A 25 6.69 5.43 29.48
CA PHE A 25 5.30 5.31 29.90
C PHE A 25 5.00 3.82 30.05
N ALA A 26 5.03 3.33 31.29
CA ALA A 26 4.93 1.91 31.57
C ALA A 26 3.53 1.48 31.17
N LYS A 27 3.44 0.74 30.06
CA LYS A 27 2.16 0.30 29.51
C LYS A 27 1.48 -0.64 30.51
N PRO A 28 0.14 -0.60 30.63
CA PRO A 28 -0.59 -1.56 31.43
C PRO A 28 -0.35 -2.99 30.90
N THR A 29 -0.32 -3.96 31.80
CA THR A 29 -0.33 -5.39 31.48
C THR A 29 -1.74 -5.93 31.64
N ILE A 30 -2.27 -6.57 30.59
CA ILE A 30 -3.64 -7.10 30.55
C ILE A 30 -3.61 -8.61 30.28
N GLY A 31 -4.32 -9.38 31.10
CA GLY A 31 -4.44 -10.83 30.96
C GLY A 31 -5.46 -11.27 29.91
N SER A 32 -5.54 -12.58 29.67
CA SER A 32 -6.57 -13.19 28.82
C SER A 32 -7.97 -13.03 29.40
N VAL A 33 -8.98 -12.99 28.54
CA VAL A 33 -10.39 -12.88 28.95
C VAL A 33 -10.87 -14.21 29.52
N THR A 34 -11.58 -14.16 30.65
CA THR A 34 -12.19 -15.33 31.30
C THR A 34 -13.65 -15.03 31.68
N PRO A 35 -14.54 -16.03 31.66
CA PRO A 35 -14.33 -17.43 31.28
C PRO A 35 -14.21 -17.65 29.76
N VAL A 36 -13.60 -18.78 29.36
CA VAL A 36 -13.47 -19.21 27.94
C VAL A 36 -14.66 -20.05 27.45
N THR A 37 -15.72 -20.12 28.25
CA THR A 37 -16.98 -20.80 27.91
C THR A 37 -18.16 -19.94 28.34
N ALA A 38 -19.25 -19.96 27.56
CA ALA A 38 -20.49 -19.25 27.86
C ALA A 38 -21.69 -19.97 27.23
N SER A 39 -22.91 -19.48 27.49
CA SER A 39 -24.14 -19.94 26.84
C SER A 39 -24.86 -18.77 26.18
N ALA A 40 -25.35 -18.98 24.96
CA ALA A 40 -26.08 -17.97 24.20
C ALA A 40 -27.37 -17.57 24.92
N GLY A 41 -27.71 -16.28 24.88
CA GLY A 41 -28.86 -15.70 25.57
C GLY A 41 -28.68 -15.57 27.10
N VAL A 42 -27.55 -16.02 27.66
CA VAL A 42 -27.26 -15.94 29.09
C VAL A 42 -26.17 -14.90 29.33
N ALA A 43 -26.38 -14.02 30.31
CA ALA A 43 -25.38 -13.04 30.71
C ALA A 43 -24.18 -13.74 31.36
N VAL A 44 -22.99 -13.52 30.81
CA VAL A 44 -21.72 -13.97 31.36
C VAL A 44 -20.89 -12.74 31.75
N THR A 45 -20.20 -12.81 32.89
CA THR A 45 -19.27 -11.75 33.28
C THR A 45 -17.91 -12.08 32.69
N LEU A 46 -17.52 -11.32 31.66
CA LEU A 46 -16.21 -11.41 31.05
C LEU A 46 -15.24 -10.52 31.84
N SER A 47 -14.08 -11.08 32.17
CA SER A 47 -13.09 -10.41 33.00
C SER A 47 -11.66 -10.65 32.52
N ALA A 48 -10.77 -9.69 32.76
CA ALA A 48 -9.34 -9.81 32.54
C ALA A 48 -8.57 -9.15 33.69
N SER A 49 -7.41 -9.71 34.03
CA SER A 49 -6.50 -9.06 34.99
C SER A 49 -5.89 -7.82 34.34
N VAL A 50 -5.74 -6.76 35.13
CA VAL A 50 -5.15 -5.49 34.71
C VAL A 50 -4.18 -5.00 35.78
N GLN A 51 -2.95 -4.75 35.37
CA GLN A 51 -1.90 -4.22 36.23
C GLN A 51 -1.24 -3.02 35.54
N SER A 52 -1.10 -1.89 36.25
CA SER A 52 -0.30 -0.75 35.78
C SER A 52 0.38 -0.08 36.97
N ALA A 53 1.49 0.60 36.69
CA ALA A 53 2.15 1.47 37.67
C ALA A 53 1.34 2.75 37.93
N ALA A 54 0.51 3.18 36.98
CA ALA A 54 -0.41 4.32 37.13
C ALA A 54 -1.86 3.85 37.28
N PRO A 55 -2.74 4.63 37.93
CA PRO A 55 -4.17 4.32 37.99
C PRO A 55 -4.78 4.10 36.59
N ILE A 56 -5.56 3.03 36.43
CA ILE A 56 -6.28 2.73 35.19
C ILE A 56 -7.36 3.79 34.98
N GLN A 57 -7.31 4.46 33.83
CA GLN A 57 -8.27 5.49 33.42
C GLN A 57 -9.54 4.84 32.84
N SER A 58 -9.38 3.85 31.97
CA SER A 58 -10.51 3.16 31.33
C SER A 58 -10.06 1.80 30.78
N CYS A 59 -10.99 0.84 30.75
CA CYS A 59 -10.84 -0.39 29.99
C CYS A 59 -12.12 -0.64 29.19
N ASN A 60 -11.99 -1.08 27.95
CA ASN A 60 -13.10 -1.48 27.09
C ASN A 60 -12.97 -2.96 26.73
N LEU A 61 -14.10 -3.66 26.69
CA LEU A 61 -14.17 -5.03 26.23
C LEU A 61 -14.45 -5.03 24.72
N TYR A 62 -13.74 -5.88 24.00
CA TYR A 62 -13.98 -6.14 22.57
C TYR A 62 -14.42 -7.59 22.40
N VAL A 63 -15.48 -7.81 21.62
CA VAL A 63 -15.96 -9.14 21.22
C VAL A 63 -16.13 -9.14 19.72
N ASP A 64 -15.56 -10.13 19.02
CA ASP A 64 -15.54 -10.22 17.56
C ASP A 64 -15.05 -8.93 16.87
N LEU A 65 -14.05 -8.30 17.50
CA LEU A 65 -13.43 -7.02 17.09
C LEU A 65 -14.32 -5.78 17.23
N GLU A 66 -15.53 -5.91 17.79
CA GLU A 66 -16.42 -4.79 18.09
C GLU A 66 -16.27 -4.33 19.55
N ASP A 67 -16.23 -3.01 19.79
CA ASP A 67 -16.20 -2.42 21.14
C ASP A 67 -17.58 -2.59 21.80
N VAL A 68 -17.69 -3.53 22.74
CA VAL A 68 -18.95 -3.81 23.45
C VAL A 68 -19.12 -2.92 24.70
N GLY A 69 -18.18 -2.01 24.94
CA GLY A 69 -18.27 -0.93 25.92
C GLY A 69 -17.31 -1.04 27.11
N ALA A 70 -17.37 0.00 27.94
CA ALA A 70 -16.51 0.15 29.12
C ALA A 70 -16.73 -0.95 30.16
N MET A 71 -15.62 -1.41 30.74
CA MET A 71 -15.56 -2.37 31.84
C MET A 71 -15.45 -1.68 33.19
N THR A 72 -15.95 -2.33 34.24
CA THR A 72 -15.73 -1.91 35.63
C THR A 72 -14.39 -2.45 36.09
N VAL A 73 -13.49 -1.56 36.52
CA VAL A 73 -12.15 -1.93 37.02
C VAL A 73 -12.15 -1.88 38.54
N ALA A 74 -12.00 -3.02 39.20
CA ALA A 74 -11.91 -3.13 40.65
C ALA A 74 -10.93 -4.23 41.04
N GLY A 75 -10.08 -3.97 42.04
CA GLY A 75 -9.14 -4.98 42.57
C GLY A 75 -8.16 -5.55 41.53
N GLY A 76 -7.77 -4.77 40.52
CA GLY A 76 -6.88 -5.25 39.44
C GLY A 76 -7.57 -6.15 38.41
N VAL A 77 -8.91 -6.14 38.36
CA VAL A 77 -9.70 -6.91 37.38
C VAL A 77 -10.64 -5.94 36.66
N ALA A 78 -10.59 -5.95 35.33
CA ALA A 78 -11.60 -5.31 34.50
C ALA A 78 -12.70 -6.34 34.21
N SER A 79 -13.96 -6.01 34.50
CA SER A 79 -15.10 -6.92 34.31
C SER A 79 -16.31 -6.24 33.65
N ARG A 80 -17.02 -6.96 32.80
CA ARG A 80 -18.26 -6.51 32.14
C ARG A 80 -19.20 -7.69 31.90
N SER A 81 -20.48 -7.49 32.20
CA SER A 81 -21.52 -8.45 31.82
C SER A 81 -21.81 -8.33 30.32
N TYR A 82 -21.83 -9.47 29.63
CA TYR A 82 -22.09 -9.57 28.20
C TYR A 82 -23.03 -10.74 27.92
N ILE A 83 -23.96 -10.56 26.98
CA ILE A 83 -24.85 -11.63 26.52
C ILE A 83 -24.45 -11.96 25.09
N PHE A 84 -23.97 -13.18 24.86
CA PHE A 84 -23.77 -13.67 23.50
C PHE A 84 -25.14 -13.95 22.87
N PRO A 85 -25.51 -13.30 21.75
CA PRO A 85 -26.83 -13.53 21.15
C PRO A 85 -26.96 -14.94 20.56
N TYR A 86 -25.83 -15.54 20.16
CA TYR A 86 -25.77 -16.84 19.49
C TYR A 86 -24.55 -17.65 19.91
N GLY A 87 -24.65 -18.97 19.79
CA GLY A 87 -23.56 -19.92 20.00
C GLY A 87 -22.47 -19.85 18.92
N GLY A 88 -21.34 -20.49 19.18
CA GLY A 88 -20.18 -20.55 18.28
C GLY A 88 -18.86 -20.16 18.97
N SER A 89 -17.77 -20.21 18.21
CA SER A 89 -16.48 -19.67 18.65
C SER A 89 -16.49 -18.15 18.52
N ARG A 90 -16.04 -17.44 19.55
CA ARG A 90 -16.01 -15.98 19.64
C ARG A 90 -14.61 -15.54 20.06
N ILE A 91 -14.18 -14.36 19.62
CA ILE A 91 -12.90 -13.80 20.04
C ILE A 91 -13.17 -12.63 20.99
N ALA A 92 -12.48 -12.58 22.12
CA ALA A 92 -12.55 -11.45 23.04
C ALA A 92 -11.16 -10.99 23.51
N PHE A 93 -11.00 -9.68 23.67
CA PHE A 93 -9.82 -9.06 24.29
C PHE A 93 -10.22 -7.78 25.03
N VAL A 94 -9.34 -7.28 25.90
CA VAL A 94 -9.56 -6.05 26.67
C VAL A 94 -8.50 -5.02 26.30
N PHE A 95 -8.93 -3.79 26.10
CA PHE A 95 -8.05 -2.65 25.82
C PHE A 95 -8.13 -1.66 26.97
N CYS A 96 -6.99 -1.30 27.57
CA CYS A 96 -6.93 -0.41 28.71
C CYS A 96 -6.00 0.78 28.48
N ARG A 97 -6.37 1.90 29.10
CA ARG A 97 -5.57 3.12 29.20
C ARG A 97 -5.37 3.46 30.68
N ASP A 98 -4.17 3.90 31.03
CA ASP A 98 -3.89 4.47 32.35
C ASP A 98 -3.76 6.01 32.32
N THR A 99 -3.79 6.60 33.51
CA THR A 99 -3.67 8.04 33.72
C THR A 99 -2.27 8.58 33.42
N GLY A 100 -1.27 7.71 33.27
CA GLY A 100 0.08 8.06 32.83
C GLY A 100 0.21 8.14 31.30
N GLY A 101 -0.83 7.79 30.54
CA GLY A 101 -0.79 7.76 29.07
C GLY A 101 -0.36 6.40 28.49
N GLY A 102 -0.15 5.39 29.34
CA GLY A 102 0.09 4.02 28.92
C GLY A 102 -1.17 3.40 28.32
N ILE A 103 -1.01 2.71 27.19
CA ILE A 103 -2.09 2.04 26.46
C ILE A 103 -1.62 0.65 26.07
N ALA A 104 -2.46 -0.37 26.30
CA ALA A 104 -2.21 -1.73 25.84
C ALA A 104 -3.50 -2.53 25.66
N ALA A 105 -3.40 -3.56 24.81
CA ALA A 105 -4.42 -4.59 24.66
C ALA A 105 -3.93 -5.91 25.28
N GLY A 106 -4.84 -6.67 25.87
CA GLY A 106 -4.61 -8.07 26.24
C GLY A 106 -4.59 -8.99 25.02
N PRO A 107 -4.25 -10.28 25.19
CA PRO A 107 -4.25 -11.25 24.11
C PRO A 107 -5.68 -11.59 23.64
N ASN A 108 -5.79 -11.93 22.35
CA ASN A 108 -7.02 -12.49 21.78
C ASN A 108 -7.34 -13.83 22.45
N THR A 109 -8.52 -13.93 23.05
CA THR A 109 -8.97 -15.15 23.74
C THR A 109 -10.19 -15.74 23.04
N ALA A 110 -10.10 -17.01 22.68
CA ALA A 110 -11.24 -17.75 22.13
C ALA A 110 -12.22 -18.14 23.25
N ILE A 111 -13.50 -17.84 23.06
CA ILE A 111 -14.60 -18.18 23.96
C ILE A 111 -15.56 -19.11 23.22
N TRP A 112 -15.81 -20.29 23.79
CA TRP A 112 -16.75 -21.25 23.25
C TRP A 112 -18.16 -21.01 23.81
N VAL A 113 -19.07 -20.54 22.95
CA VAL A 113 -20.45 -20.26 23.35
C VAL A 113 -21.37 -21.40 22.94
N THR A 114 -22.01 -22.02 23.92
CA THR A 114 -23.00 -23.09 23.73
C THR A 114 -24.38 -22.49 23.45
N GLY A 115 -25.12 -23.00 22.46
CA GLY A 115 -26.47 -22.52 22.15
C GLY A 115 -26.78 -22.53 20.66
N PRO A 116 -27.96 -22.01 20.26
CA PRO A 116 -28.31 -21.92 18.85
C PRO A 116 -27.26 -21.05 18.15
N LEU A 117 -26.67 -21.59 17.08
CA LEU A 117 -25.92 -20.75 16.16
C LEU A 117 -26.87 -19.69 15.61
N GLN A 118 -26.33 -18.55 15.20
CA GLN A 118 -27.13 -17.57 14.47
C GLN A 118 -27.81 -18.33 13.34
N ASN A 119 -29.14 -18.19 13.21
CA ASN A 119 -29.83 -18.62 12.01
C ASN A 119 -29.19 -17.81 10.89
N GLN A 120 -28.13 -18.37 10.30
CA GLN A 120 -27.79 -18.00 8.96
C GLN A 120 -29.09 -18.22 8.17
N PRO A 121 -29.42 -17.31 7.24
CA PRO A 121 -30.27 -17.69 6.11
C PRO A 121 -29.90 -19.12 5.70
N PRO A 122 -30.87 -19.97 5.28
CA PRO A 122 -30.56 -21.34 4.87
C PRO A 122 -29.25 -21.28 4.10
N LEU A 123 -28.24 -22.06 4.53
CA LEU A 123 -27.05 -22.23 3.69
C LEU A 123 -27.63 -22.35 2.30
N SER A 124 -27.33 -21.38 1.43
CA SER A 124 -27.70 -21.54 0.04
C SER A 124 -27.20 -22.93 -0.25
N GLN A 125 -28.11 -23.88 -0.56
CA GLN A 125 -27.68 -25.16 -1.10
C GLN A 125 -26.56 -24.79 -2.04
N PRO A 126 -25.36 -25.39 -1.95
CA PRO A 126 -24.30 -25.03 -2.88
C PRO A 126 -24.98 -25.12 -4.24
N THR A 127 -25.20 -23.93 -4.83
CA THR A 127 -25.42 -23.83 -6.26
C THR A 127 -24.26 -24.63 -6.76
N PRO A 128 -24.50 -25.78 -7.44
CA PRO A 128 -23.50 -26.81 -7.67
C PRO A 128 -22.20 -26.09 -7.88
N GLU A 129 -21.32 -26.19 -6.88
CA GLU A 129 -20.18 -25.29 -6.76
C GLU A 129 -19.57 -25.30 -8.15
N PRO A 130 -19.54 -24.16 -8.88
CA PRO A 130 -18.74 -24.14 -10.08
C PRO A 130 -17.39 -24.61 -9.56
N GLU A 131 -17.01 -25.81 -10.01
CA GLU A 131 -15.82 -26.54 -9.61
C GLU A 131 -14.79 -25.53 -9.15
N PRO A 132 -14.38 -25.54 -7.85
CA PRO A 132 -13.81 -24.39 -7.18
C PRO A 132 -12.88 -23.72 -8.15
N GLU A 133 -13.29 -22.54 -8.64
CA GLU A 133 -12.47 -21.84 -9.62
C GLU A 133 -11.11 -21.76 -8.94
N PRO A 134 -10.09 -22.43 -9.52
CA PRO A 134 -8.88 -22.78 -8.80
C PRO A 134 -8.39 -21.51 -8.15
N ALA A 135 -8.28 -21.50 -6.80
CA ALA A 135 -7.92 -20.32 -6.01
C ALA A 135 -6.90 -19.54 -6.81
N PRO A 136 -7.22 -18.32 -7.32
CA PRO A 136 -6.68 -17.82 -8.57
C PRO A 136 -5.22 -18.18 -8.59
N GLU A 137 -4.90 -19.23 -9.36
CA GLU A 137 -3.50 -19.58 -9.58
C GLU A 137 -2.89 -18.24 -9.95
N PRO A 138 -1.78 -17.79 -9.32
CA PRO A 138 -1.22 -16.48 -9.61
C PRO A 138 -1.19 -16.38 -11.12
N VAL A 139 -2.14 -15.59 -11.69
CA VAL A 139 -2.47 -15.73 -13.10
C VAL A 139 -1.14 -15.52 -13.75
N PRO A 140 -0.54 -16.55 -14.38
CA PRO A 140 0.87 -16.46 -14.78
C PRO A 140 0.96 -15.16 -15.51
N ALA A 141 1.80 -14.23 -15.05
CA ALA A 141 1.69 -12.82 -15.38
C ALA A 141 1.96 -12.62 -16.87
N VAL A 142 0.94 -12.92 -17.67
CA VAL A 142 0.88 -12.63 -19.08
C VAL A 142 0.56 -11.16 -19.11
N ARG A 143 1.27 -10.47 -19.98
CA ARG A 143 1.06 -9.05 -20.24
C ARG A 143 -0.40 -8.87 -20.63
N ARG A 144 -1.16 -8.13 -19.81
CA ARG A 144 -2.59 -7.89 -20.04
C ARG A 144 -2.87 -6.40 -19.98
N LEU A 145 -3.80 -5.95 -20.80
CA LEU A 145 -4.42 -4.65 -20.65
C LEU A 145 -5.79 -4.86 -20.03
N ILE A 146 -6.06 -4.19 -18.90
CA ILE A 146 -7.29 -4.37 -18.15
C ILE A 146 -7.91 -3.03 -17.74
N LYS A 147 -9.23 -3.03 -17.56
CA LYS A 147 -10.02 -1.92 -16.98
C LYS A 147 -11.24 -2.48 -16.25
N LEU A 148 -11.92 -1.65 -15.46
CA LEU A 148 -13.26 -2.01 -14.97
C LEU A 148 -14.29 -1.80 -16.07
N ALA A 149 -15.34 -2.62 -16.06
CA ALA A 149 -16.54 -2.32 -16.83
C ALA A 149 -17.16 -0.99 -16.38
N CYS A 150 -17.55 -0.14 -17.33
CA CYS A 150 -18.20 1.13 -17.03
C CYS A 150 -19.71 0.98 -17.03
N ALA A 151 -20.37 1.54 -16.01
CA ALA A 151 -21.82 1.73 -16.05
C ALA A 151 -22.21 2.70 -17.18
N GLU A 152 -23.42 2.54 -17.71
CA GLU A 152 -23.96 3.48 -18.69
C GLU A 152 -24.00 4.90 -18.09
N GLY A 153 -23.51 5.88 -18.86
CA GLY A 153 -23.43 7.27 -18.39
C GLY A 153 -22.32 7.56 -17.38
N ALA A 154 -21.37 6.64 -17.15
CA ALA A 154 -20.21 6.89 -16.29
C ALA A 154 -19.50 8.20 -16.65
N ALA A 155 -19.13 8.96 -15.62
CA ALA A 155 -18.47 10.24 -15.79
C ALA A 155 -17.09 10.08 -16.46
N VAL A 156 -16.53 11.18 -16.97
CA VAL A 156 -15.22 11.16 -17.65
C VAL A 156 -14.07 10.83 -16.69
N ASP A 157 -14.25 11.14 -15.41
CA ASP A 157 -13.33 10.91 -14.29
C ASP A 157 -13.66 9.64 -13.50
N ASP A 158 -14.61 8.83 -13.96
CA ASP A 158 -14.95 7.56 -13.34
C ASP A 158 -13.74 6.60 -13.38
N PRO A 159 -13.37 5.94 -12.27
CA PRO A 159 -12.27 4.98 -12.23
C PRO A 159 -12.35 3.87 -13.28
N CYS A 160 -13.54 3.53 -13.79
CA CYS A 160 -13.71 2.55 -14.85
C CYS A 160 -13.08 2.98 -16.19
N ARG A 161 -12.79 4.27 -16.37
CA ARG A 161 -12.13 4.81 -17.56
C ARG A 161 -10.61 4.63 -17.52
N ALA A 162 -10.04 4.32 -16.36
CA ALA A 162 -8.62 4.03 -16.24
C ALA A 162 -8.29 2.69 -16.90
N VAL A 163 -7.27 2.69 -17.74
CA VAL A 163 -6.68 1.49 -18.34
C VAL A 163 -5.39 1.18 -17.59
N TYR A 164 -5.16 -0.11 -17.33
CA TYR A 164 -3.97 -0.61 -16.65
C TYR A 164 -3.25 -1.64 -17.50
N TYR A 165 -1.93 -1.63 -17.45
CA TYR A 165 -1.08 -2.72 -17.90
C TYR A 165 -0.73 -3.62 -16.72
N VAL A 166 -0.94 -4.92 -16.83
CA VAL A 166 -0.42 -5.90 -15.88
C VAL A 166 0.90 -6.44 -16.41
N GLY A 167 1.98 -6.14 -15.70
CA GLY A 167 3.34 -6.56 -16.06
C GLY A 167 3.69 -7.95 -15.51
N ARG A 168 4.85 -8.47 -15.93
CA ARG A 168 5.42 -9.72 -15.42
C ARG A 168 5.76 -9.67 -13.92
N ASP A 169 5.85 -8.47 -13.36
CA ASP A 169 6.04 -8.23 -11.93
C ASP A 169 4.76 -8.49 -11.10
N GLY A 170 3.64 -8.80 -11.76
CA GLY A 170 2.35 -9.07 -11.12
C GLY A 170 1.63 -7.81 -10.62
N LYS A 171 2.08 -6.61 -11.04
CA LYS A 171 1.47 -5.34 -10.66
C LYS A 171 0.67 -4.75 -11.81
N ARG A 172 -0.27 -3.87 -11.46
CA ARG A 172 -1.01 -3.03 -12.41
C ARG A 172 -0.38 -1.63 -12.49
N HIS A 173 -0.09 -1.20 -13.70
CA HIS A 173 0.52 0.07 -14.04
C HIS A 173 -0.51 0.93 -14.79
N ALA A 174 -0.89 2.07 -14.23
CA ALA A 174 -1.90 2.92 -14.86
C ALA A 174 -1.34 3.63 -16.09
N PHE A 175 -2.15 3.75 -17.15
CA PHE A 175 -1.88 4.71 -18.21
C PHE A 175 -2.36 6.10 -17.76
N PRO A 176 -1.48 7.11 -17.67
CA PRO A 176 -1.86 8.46 -17.24
C PRO A 176 -2.93 9.12 -18.12
N ASN A 177 -2.91 8.82 -19.42
CA ASN A 177 -3.86 9.31 -20.41
C ASN A 177 -3.78 8.49 -21.71
N SER A 178 -4.70 8.76 -22.63
CA SER A 178 -4.77 8.07 -23.92
C SER A 178 -3.56 8.31 -24.83
N ARG A 179 -2.89 9.47 -24.75
CA ARG A 179 -1.69 9.73 -25.59
C ARG A 179 -0.55 8.77 -25.25
N VAL A 180 -0.34 8.52 -23.95
CA VAL A 180 0.63 7.49 -23.50
C VAL A 180 0.22 6.12 -24.03
N PHE A 181 -1.05 5.74 -23.88
CA PHE A 181 -1.55 4.45 -24.36
C PHE A 181 -1.30 4.25 -25.86
N PHE A 182 -1.62 5.26 -26.67
CA PHE A 182 -1.47 5.20 -28.13
C PHE A 182 -0.03 5.23 -28.62
N THR A 183 0.95 5.40 -27.73
CA THR A 183 2.36 5.19 -28.08
C THR A 183 2.77 3.72 -28.03
N TRP A 184 2.02 2.91 -27.27
CA TRP A 184 2.27 1.47 -27.09
C TRP A 184 1.32 0.59 -27.89
N TYR A 185 0.06 1.01 -28.07
CA TYR A 185 -0.99 0.22 -28.70
C TYR A 185 -1.76 1.05 -29.72
N GLU A 186 -2.17 0.45 -30.82
CA GLU A 186 -2.88 1.16 -31.89
C GLU A 186 -4.32 1.53 -31.50
N ASN A 187 -4.96 0.67 -30.71
CA ASN A 187 -6.35 0.79 -30.31
C ASN A 187 -6.62 0.07 -28.98
N PHE A 188 -7.86 0.14 -28.49
CA PHE A 188 -8.27 -0.48 -27.23
C PHE A 188 -8.75 -1.93 -27.37
N ASP A 189 -8.62 -2.57 -28.52
CA ASP A 189 -9.21 -3.90 -28.79
C ASP A 189 -8.63 -4.99 -27.88
N ALA A 190 -7.37 -4.81 -27.45
CA ALA A 190 -6.69 -5.72 -26.53
C ALA A 190 -7.03 -5.47 -25.05
N VAL A 191 -7.79 -4.42 -24.72
CA VAL A 191 -8.17 -4.09 -23.34
C VAL A 191 -9.34 -4.97 -22.90
N GLN A 192 -9.12 -5.72 -21.82
CA GLN A 192 -10.11 -6.61 -21.23
C GLN A 192 -10.82 -5.92 -20.06
N GLU A 193 -12.14 -6.12 -19.96
CA GLU A 193 -12.87 -5.72 -18.77
C GLU A 193 -12.73 -6.78 -17.68
N VAL A 194 -12.46 -6.34 -16.46
CA VAL A 194 -12.27 -7.19 -15.27
C VAL A 194 -13.17 -6.74 -14.13
N THR A 195 -13.40 -7.63 -13.17
CA THR A 195 -14.13 -7.28 -11.95
C THR A 195 -13.31 -6.38 -11.03
N LEU A 196 -13.96 -5.65 -10.12
CA LEU A 196 -13.26 -4.86 -9.11
C LEU A 196 -12.33 -5.72 -8.23
N THR A 197 -12.77 -6.93 -7.90
CA THR A 197 -12.00 -7.90 -7.09
C THR A 197 -10.73 -8.34 -7.81
N GLU A 198 -10.83 -8.70 -9.10
CA GLU A 198 -9.66 -9.04 -9.92
C GLU A 198 -8.73 -7.84 -10.05
N LEU A 199 -9.26 -6.67 -10.40
CA LEU A 199 -8.47 -5.44 -10.55
C LEU A 199 -7.70 -5.13 -9.26
N ALA A 200 -8.33 -5.28 -8.09
CA ALA A 200 -7.73 -5.03 -6.78
C ALA A 200 -6.72 -6.09 -6.33
N SER A 201 -6.75 -7.30 -6.91
CA SER A 201 -5.77 -8.35 -6.62
C SER A 201 -4.36 -8.01 -7.13
N TYR A 202 -4.26 -7.16 -8.16
CA TYR A 202 -2.99 -6.64 -8.67
C TYR A 202 -2.54 -5.41 -7.87
N MET A 203 -1.37 -5.51 -7.22
CA MET A 203 -0.78 -4.37 -6.51
C MET A 203 -0.47 -3.21 -7.49
N LEU A 204 -0.50 -1.97 -7.00
CA LEU A 204 -0.11 -0.81 -7.80
C LEU A 204 1.41 -0.80 -8.07
N GLY A 205 1.77 -0.62 -9.34
CA GLY A 205 3.13 -0.33 -9.79
C GLY A 205 3.31 1.15 -10.16
N GLY A 206 4.48 1.50 -10.70
CA GLY A 206 4.69 2.81 -11.32
C GLY A 206 3.79 3.00 -12.54
N ASN A 207 3.46 4.23 -12.90
CA ASN A 207 2.65 4.48 -14.09
C ASN A 207 3.39 4.09 -15.37
N VAL A 208 2.64 3.75 -16.41
CA VAL A 208 3.20 3.58 -17.76
C VAL A 208 3.63 4.93 -18.30
N THR A 209 4.84 5.01 -18.85
CA THR A 209 5.39 6.21 -19.50
C THR A 209 5.28 6.11 -21.02
N TYR A 210 5.55 7.22 -21.73
CA TYR A 210 5.61 7.23 -23.20
C TYR A 210 6.57 6.15 -23.74
N ARG A 211 6.17 5.46 -24.80
CA ARG A 211 7.03 4.44 -25.43
C ARG A 211 8.33 5.06 -25.95
N PRO A 212 9.50 4.48 -25.63
CA PRO A 212 10.78 4.98 -26.14
C PRO A 212 10.80 5.11 -27.66
N GLY A 213 11.32 6.23 -28.16
CA GLY A 213 11.42 6.53 -29.60
C GLY A 213 10.11 6.88 -30.31
N SER A 214 8.95 6.79 -29.65
CA SER A 214 7.66 7.07 -30.32
C SER A 214 7.36 8.56 -30.51
N ARG A 215 7.73 9.37 -29.51
CA ARG A 215 7.48 10.80 -29.41
C ARG A 215 8.64 11.47 -28.68
N MET A 216 8.75 12.77 -28.84
CA MET A 216 9.43 13.61 -27.86
C MET A 216 8.41 14.17 -26.88
N VAL A 217 8.86 14.56 -25.70
CA VAL A 217 7.98 15.10 -24.66
C VAL A 217 8.57 16.33 -24.01
N LYS A 218 7.72 17.15 -23.42
CA LYS A 218 8.11 18.26 -22.55
C LYS A 218 7.13 18.38 -21.39
N PHE A 219 7.58 18.96 -20.29
CA PHE A 219 6.66 19.34 -19.21
C PHE A 219 6.02 20.69 -19.52
N THR A 220 4.77 20.88 -19.14
CA THR A 220 4.03 22.11 -19.45
C THR A 220 4.67 23.39 -18.89
N THR A 221 5.40 23.27 -17.78
CA THR A 221 6.11 24.39 -17.13
C THR A 221 7.59 24.48 -17.46
N LEU A 222 8.12 23.56 -18.28
CA LEU A 222 9.53 23.54 -18.69
C LEU A 222 9.66 23.73 -20.22
N ASN A 223 10.75 24.38 -20.62
CA ASN A 223 11.02 24.69 -22.04
C ASN A 223 11.94 23.67 -22.72
N LYS A 224 12.33 22.60 -22.02
CA LYS A 224 13.19 21.55 -22.57
C LYS A 224 12.36 20.44 -23.22
N VAL A 225 12.83 19.96 -24.37
CA VAL A 225 12.23 18.84 -25.12
C VAL A 225 13.12 17.62 -24.95
N TYR A 226 12.50 16.49 -24.60
CA TYR A 226 13.20 15.27 -24.23
C TYR A 226 12.85 14.15 -25.20
N ALA A 227 13.85 13.37 -25.59
CA ALA A 227 13.65 12.04 -26.13
C ALA A 227 13.55 11.04 -24.97
N ILE A 228 12.78 9.97 -25.16
CA ILE A 228 12.55 8.94 -24.13
C ILE A 228 13.36 7.70 -24.47
N GLU A 229 14.15 7.21 -23.52
CA GLU A 229 14.80 5.90 -23.54
C GLU A 229 14.04 4.89 -22.69
N ARG A 230 14.52 3.64 -22.72
CA ARG A 230 14.04 2.55 -21.87
C ARG A 230 13.89 2.99 -20.40
N ASP A 231 12.90 2.39 -19.74
CA ASP A 231 12.55 2.62 -18.34
C ASP A 231 12.13 4.07 -18.03
N GLY A 232 11.68 4.84 -19.03
CA GLY A 232 11.19 6.20 -18.85
C GLY A 232 12.31 7.22 -18.58
N THR A 233 13.50 6.97 -19.12
CA THR A 233 14.63 7.92 -18.98
C THR A 233 14.52 9.04 -20.01
N LEU A 234 14.37 10.27 -19.53
CA LEU A 234 14.33 11.48 -20.36
C LEU A 234 15.74 12.00 -20.64
N ARG A 235 16.03 12.24 -21.91
CA ARG A 235 17.29 12.84 -22.37
C ARG A 235 17.01 14.12 -23.14
N TRP A 236 17.59 15.23 -22.68
CA TRP A 236 17.31 16.53 -23.27
C TRP A 236 17.91 16.64 -24.67
N VAL A 237 17.07 16.92 -25.66
CA VAL A 237 17.50 17.25 -27.03
C VAL A 237 17.82 18.73 -27.09
N LYS A 238 19.11 19.07 -27.20
CA LYS A 238 19.56 20.46 -26.95
C LYS A 238 19.32 21.44 -28.08
N THR A 239 19.19 20.95 -29.32
CA THR A 239 19.03 21.81 -30.50
C THR A 239 17.98 21.27 -31.45
N GLU A 240 17.39 22.18 -32.24
CA GLU A 240 16.43 21.82 -33.29
C GLU A 240 17.07 20.98 -34.40
N ASP A 241 18.36 21.19 -34.69
CA ASP A 241 19.08 20.40 -35.68
C ASP A 241 19.22 18.94 -35.26
N VAL A 242 19.48 18.68 -33.98
CA VAL A 242 19.48 17.31 -33.43
C VAL A 242 18.06 16.74 -33.46
N ALA A 243 17.05 17.51 -33.07
CA ALA A 243 15.66 17.04 -33.12
C ALA A 243 15.23 16.66 -34.55
N ARG A 244 15.59 17.48 -35.54
CA ARG A 244 15.35 17.23 -36.97
C ARG A 244 16.09 15.99 -37.46
N ALA A 245 17.35 15.82 -37.06
CA ALA A 245 18.14 14.64 -37.43
C ALA A 245 17.57 13.34 -36.85
N LEU A 246 16.98 13.39 -35.65
CA LEU A 246 16.39 12.22 -35.00
C LEU A 246 14.97 11.91 -35.48
N TYR A 247 14.11 12.93 -35.56
CA TYR A 247 12.66 12.76 -35.75
C TYR A 247 12.13 13.30 -37.09
N GLY A 248 12.98 13.87 -37.94
CA GLY A 248 12.62 14.44 -39.25
C GLY A 248 12.25 15.93 -39.21
N ASP A 249 11.97 16.50 -40.39
CA ASP A 249 11.66 17.93 -40.54
C ASP A 249 10.40 18.37 -39.79
N ASP A 250 9.49 17.44 -39.52
CA ASP A 250 8.23 17.61 -38.79
C ASP A 250 8.36 17.31 -37.28
N TRP A 251 9.59 17.26 -36.73
CA TRP A 251 9.87 16.94 -35.33
C TRP A 251 9.02 17.73 -34.33
N ASN A 252 8.72 18.99 -34.63
CA ASN A 252 7.94 19.89 -33.79
C ASN A 252 6.47 19.46 -33.66
N THR A 253 5.98 18.61 -34.57
CA THR A 253 4.65 17.98 -34.51
C THR A 253 4.65 16.67 -33.73
N LYS A 254 5.83 16.19 -33.32
CA LYS A 254 6.04 14.92 -32.61
C LYS A 254 6.38 15.15 -31.13
N ILE A 255 6.02 16.31 -30.59
CA ILE A 255 6.23 16.68 -29.19
C ILE A 255 4.88 16.66 -28.48
N ASP A 256 4.79 15.87 -27.42
CA ASP A 256 3.64 15.87 -26.52
C ASP A 256 3.95 16.56 -25.19
N ASP A 257 2.98 17.30 -24.67
CA ASP A 257 3.05 17.86 -23.32
C ASP A 257 2.72 16.80 -22.26
N ILE A 258 3.52 16.77 -21.20
CA ILE A 258 3.30 15.98 -19.98
C ILE A 258 2.92 16.96 -18.86
N ALA A 259 1.86 16.65 -18.13
CA ALA A 259 1.49 17.40 -16.93
C ALA A 259 2.52 17.17 -15.82
N ASP A 260 2.86 18.23 -15.09
CA ASP A 260 3.92 18.22 -14.07
C ASP A 260 3.71 17.19 -12.95
N VAL A 261 2.46 16.77 -12.70
CA VAL A 261 2.11 15.70 -11.76
C VAL A 261 2.78 14.37 -12.09
N PHE A 262 3.09 14.12 -13.36
CA PHE A 262 3.76 12.89 -13.80
C PHE A 262 5.29 13.03 -13.85
N TYR A 263 5.86 14.13 -13.36
CA TYR A 263 7.32 14.36 -13.38
C TYR A 263 8.11 13.23 -12.70
N THR A 264 7.58 12.69 -11.59
CA THR A 264 8.22 11.62 -10.82
C THR A 264 8.10 10.23 -11.46
N ASP A 265 7.30 10.10 -12.52
CA ASP A 265 7.21 8.84 -13.28
C ASP A 265 8.43 8.66 -14.21
N TYR A 266 9.27 9.69 -14.35
CA TYR A 266 10.44 9.72 -15.22
C TYR A 266 11.74 9.87 -14.44
N THR A 267 12.84 9.42 -15.06
CA THR A 267 14.20 9.70 -14.62
C THR A 267 14.93 10.55 -15.66
N PHE A 268 16.05 11.17 -15.28
CA PHE A 268 16.83 12.02 -16.19
C PHE A 268 18.17 11.38 -16.49
N GLY A 269 18.44 11.19 -17.79
CA GLY A 269 19.70 10.69 -18.30
C GLY A 269 20.61 11.80 -18.84
N PRO A 270 21.76 11.43 -19.44
CA PRO A 270 22.63 12.37 -20.13
C PRO A 270 21.88 13.12 -21.24
N ASP A 271 22.28 14.37 -21.50
CA ASP A 271 21.73 15.13 -22.63
C ASP A 271 22.08 14.46 -23.98
N ILE A 272 21.42 14.90 -25.05
CA ILE A 272 21.72 14.56 -26.44
C ILE A 272 22.27 15.83 -27.10
N ASP A 273 23.59 15.90 -27.17
CA ASP A 273 24.34 16.96 -27.86
C ASP A 273 24.48 16.64 -29.36
N LEU A 274 24.52 15.35 -29.72
CA LEU A 274 24.69 14.87 -31.11
C LEU A 274 23.65 13.79 -31.47
N ALA A 275 23.18 13.79 -32.71
CA ALA A 275 22.20 12.81 -33.19
C ALA A 275 22.69 11.36 -33.12
N SER A 276 24.00 11.10 -33.12
CA SER A 276 24.57 9.75 -32.95
C SER A 276 24.40 9.18 -31.54
N GLU A 277 24.05 10.00 -30.55
CA GLU A 277 23.93 9.60 -29.14
C GLU A 277 22.57 8.99 -28.81
N TYR A 278 21.60 9.06 -29.74
CA TYR A 278 20.26 8.50 -29.59
C TYR A 278 19.79 7.92 -30.93
N ASN A 279 19.23 6.72 -30.91
CA ASN A 279 18.71 6.08 -32.11
C ASN A 279 17.23 5.73 -31.91
N VAL A 280 16.36 6.50 -32.59
CA VAL A 280 14.90 6.35 -32.50
C VAL A 280 14.45 4.94 -32.85
N THR A 281 14.96 4.38 -33.96
CA THR A 281 14.60 3.04 -34.42
C THR A 281 15.01 1.96 -33.43
N ASN A 282 16.22 2.03 -32.88
CA ASN A 282 16.68 1.10 -31.86
C ASN A 282 15.81 1.17 -30.59
N GLN A 283 15.38 2.38 -30.19
CA GLN A 283 14.48 2.54 -29.05
C GLN A 283 13.12 1.91 -29.33
N LEU A 284 12.55 2.08 -30.52
CA LEU A 284 11.29 1.42 -30.88
C LEU A 284 11.45 -0.10 -30.90
N ASP A 285 12.46 -0.62 -31.60
CA ASP A 285 12.63 -2.06 -31.84
C ASP A 285 13.03 -2.82 -30.57
N SER A 286 13.70 -2.17 -29.62
CA SER A 286 14.13 -2.78 -28.36
C SER A 286 13.09 -2.68 -27.24
N ASN A 287 12.09 -1.80 -27.38
CA ASN A 287 11.06 -1.55 -26.38
C ASN A 287 9.68 -1.90 -26.97
N LEU A 288 9.50 -3.18 -27.28
CA LEU A 288 8.24 -3.73 -27.79
C LEU A 288 7.20 -3.95 -26.68
N THR A 289 7.65 -4.00 -25.42
CA THR A 289 6.81 -4.19 -24.23
C THR A 289 7.16 -3.17 -23.15
N ILE A 290 6.21 -2.92 -22.25
CA ILE A 290 6.36 -1.93 -21.17
C ILE A 290 7.37 -2.40 -20.11
N ASP A 291 7.54 -3.72 -19.93
CA ASP A 291 8.50 -4.39 -19.04
C ASP A 291 9.50 -5.28 -19.80
#